data_AF-A0A7W2G020-F1
#
_entry.id   AF-A0A7W2G020-F1
#
_cell.length_a   1.000
_cell.length_b   1.000
_cell.length_c   1.000
_cell.angle_alpha   90.00
_cell.angle_beta   90.00
_cell.angle_gamma   90.00
#
_symmetry.space_group_name_H-M   'P 1'
#
loop_
_entity.id
_entity.type
_entity.pdbx_description
1 polymer ?
#
loop_
_entity_poly.entity_id
_entity_poly.type
_entity_poly.pdbx_seq_one_letter_code
_entity_poly.pdbx_strand_id
1 'polypeptide(L)' 'MKQIILITGGAGFIGSHVVREFVTKYPEYTIVN' A
#
# COMPACT_ATOMS: atom_id res chain seq x y z
N MET A 1 16.33 -1.96 7.16
CA MET A 1 15.32 -1.06 7.74
C MET A 1 13.98 -1.41 7.12
N LYS A 2 12.91 -1.55 7.92
CA LYS A 2 11.57 -1.86 7.39
C LYS A 2 11.00 -0.58 6.77
N GLN A 3 10.67 -0.59 5.48
CA GLN A 3 10.07 0.58 4.82
C GLN A 3 8.61 0.72 5.23
N ILE A 4 8.19 1.97 5.48
CA ILE A 4 6.80 2.33 5.82
C ILE A 4 6.29 3.27 4.74
N ILE A 5 5.14 2.94 4.13
CA ILE A 5 4.49 3.74 3.10
C ILE A 5 3.11 4.13 3.58
N LEU A 6 2.80 5.43 3.55
CA LEU A 6 1.46 5.97 3.80
C LEU A 6 0.75 6.22 2.46
N ILE A 7 -0.38 5.57 2.24
CA ILE A 7 -1.22 5.72 1.04
C ILE A 7 -2.54 6.37 1.45
N THR A 8 -2.70 7.67 1.20
CA THR A 8 -3.98 8.34 1.42
C THR A 8 -4.98 8.01 0.30
N GLY A 9 -6.27 8.00 0.62
CA GLY A 9 -7.32 7.67 -0.36
C GLY A 9 -7.26 6.21 -0.86
N GLY A 10 -6.65 5.30 -0.07
CA GLY A 10 -6.45 3.90 -0.44
C GLY A 10 -7.72 3.09 -0.69
N ALA A 11 -8.89 3.58 -0.26
CA ALA A 11 -10.20 2.96 -0.54
C ALA A 11 -10.84 3.42 -1.86
N GLY A 12 -10.26 4.39 -2.57
CA GLY A 12 -10.76 4.86 -3.87
C GLY A 12 -10.53 3.85 -5.01
N PHE A 13 -11.09 4.12 -6.19
CA PHE A 13 -10.94 3.25 -7.36
C PHE A 13 -9.46 2.98 -7.69
N ILE A 14 -8.67 4.03 -7.86
CA ILE A 14 -7.23 3.89 -8.15
C ILE A 14 -6.46 3.44 -6.90
N GLY A 15 -6.74 4.05 -5.75
CA GLY A 15 -6.05 3.75 -4.49
C GLY A 15 -6.12 2.27 -4.10
N SER A 16 -7.28 1.63 -4.26
CA SER A 16 -7.48 0.22 -3.90
C SER A 16 -6.63 -0.73 -4.75
N HIS A 17 -6.41 -0.41 -6.03
CA HIS A 17 -5.54 -1.19 -6.91
C HIS A 17 -4.06 -1.02 -6.51
N VAL A 18 -3.65 0.22 -6.20
CA VAL A 18 -2.28 0.51 -5.75
C VAL A 18 -1.98 -0.17 -4.40
N VAL A 19 -2.87 -0.06 -3.42
CA VAL A 19 -2.73 -0.76 -2.13
C VAL A 19 -2.60 -2.27 -2.35
N ARG A 20 -3.48 -2.87 -3.17
CA ARG A 20 -3.44 -4.32 -3.45
C ARG A 20 -2.13 -4.76 -4.10
N GLU A 21 -1.65 -3.99 -5.08
CA GLU A 21 -0.38 -4.27 -5.75
C GLU A 21 0.79 -4.23 -4.77
N PHE A 22 0.86 -3.20 -3.92
CA PHE A 22 1.95 -3.04 -2.97
C PHE A 22 1.94 -4.11 -1.87
N VAL A 23 0.77 -4.46 -1.34
CA VAL A 23 0.63 -5.55 -0.35
C VAL A 23 1.09 -6.88 -0.95
N THR A 24 0.84 -7.11 -2.24
CA THR A 24 1.16 -8.38 -2.90
C THR A 24 2.63 -8.47 -3.32
N LYS A 25 3.19 -7.38 -3.87
CA LYS A 25 4.57 -7.37 -4.41
C LYS A 25 5.65 -7.06 -3.38
N TYR A 26 5.32 -6.31 -2.33
CA TYR A 26 6.28 -5.87 -1.31
C TYR A 26 5.79 -6.26 0.09
N PRO A 27 5.68 -7.57 0.39
CA PRO A 27 5.14 -8.06 1.67
C PRO A 27 5.99 -7.65 2.89
N GLU A 28 7.23 -7.25 2.68
CA GLU A 28 8.14 -6.77 3.72
C GLU A 28 7.90 -5.31 4.11
N TYR A 29 7.16 -4.55 3.30
CA TYR A 29 6.81 -3.15 3.60
C TYR A 29 5.64 -3.09 4.57
N THR A 30 5.62 -2.05 5.41
CA THR A 30 4.42 -1.72 6.19
C THR A 30 3.64 -0.67 5.41
N ILE A 31 2.45 -1.03 4.96
CA ILE A 31 1.56 -0.11 4.27
C ILE A 31 0.53 0.37 5.28
N VAL A 32 0.42 1.69 5.43
CA VAL A 32 -0.62 2.38 6.20
C VAL A 32 -1.52 3.08 5.18
N ASN A 33 -2.83 2.84 5.21
CA ASN A 33 -3.79 3.42 4.27
C ASN A 33 -4.89 4.25 4.94
#